data_AF-A0A958PEY2-F1
#
_entry.id   AF-A0A958PEY2-F1
#
_cell.length_a   1.000
_cell.length_b   1.000
_cell.length_c   1.000
_cell.angle_alpha   90.00
_cell.angle_beta   90.00
_cell.angle_gamma   90.00
#
_symmetry.space_group_name_H-M   'P 1'
#
loop_
_entity.id
_entity.type
_entity.pdbx_description
1 polymer ?
#
loop_
_entity_poly.entity_id
_entity_poly.type
_entity_poly.pdbx_seq_one_letter_code
_entity_poly.pdbx_strand_id
1 'polypeptide(L)' 'MKNKLTLIARVLLGLIFFVFGIAGLFNLLPPPENIPENMMAFMTGLMATKYFFPLLKGTEAICGALLLSGAFVPLA' A
#
# COMPACT_ATOMS: atom_id res chain seq x y z
N MET A 1 -10.58 -1.29 29.26
CA MET A 1 -10.09 -2.58 28.71
C MET A 1 -9.39 -2.27 27.39
N LYS A 2 -8.07 -2.48 27.27
CA LYS A 2 -7.35 -2.24 26.01
C LYS A 2 -7.93 -3.19 24.96
N ASN A 3 -8.70 -2.65 24.01
CA ASN A 3 -9.47 -3.44 23.05
C ASN A 3 -8.52 -4.27 22.17
N LYS A 4 -8.34 -5.55 22.53
CA LYS A 4 -7.54 -6.52 21.76
C LYS A 4 -7.96 -6.54 20.29
N LEU A 5 -9.24 -6.32 20.02
CA LEU A 5 -9.79 -6.21 18.66
C LEU A 5 -9.15 -5.09 17.84
N THR A 6 -8.98 -3.89 18.42
CA THR A 6 -8.34 -2.76 17.74
C THR A 6 -6.86 -3.01 17.50
N LEU A 7 -6.18 -3.69 18.43
CA LEU A 7 -4.79 -4.11 18.24
C LEU A 7 -4.65 -5.08 17.07
N ILE A 8 -5.52 -6.10 17.01
CA ILE A 8 -5.52 -7.11 15.94
C ILE A 8 -5.79 -6.45 14.59
N ALA A 9 -6.84 -5.63 14.49
CA ALA A 9 -7.18 -4.92 13.27
C ALA A 9 -6.02 -4.02 12.78
N ARG A 10 -5.38 -3.28 13.69
CA ARG A 10 -4.23 -2.43 13.39
C ARG A 10 -3.06 -3.24 12.84
N VAL A 11 -2.71 -4.34 13.50
CA VAL A 11 -1.59 -5.19 13.07
C VAL A 11 -1.88 -5.80 11.70
N LEU A 12 -3.08 -6.35 11.48
CA LEU A 12 -3.47 -6.90 10.18
C LEU A 12 -3.40 -5.86 9.07
N LEU A 13 -3.99 -4.68 9.29
CA LEU A 13 -3.98 -3.60 8.30
C LEU A 13 -2.56 -3.10 8.02
N GLY A 14 -1.78 -2.86 9.07
CA GLY A 14 -0.39 -2.43 8.95
C GLY A 14 0.47 -3.45 8.20
N LEU A 15 0.24 -4.75 8.41
CA LEU A 15 0.98 -5.81 7.73
C LEU A 15 0.64 -5.89 6.24
N ILE A 16 -0.65 -5.75 5.89
CA ILE A 16 -1.11 -5.67 4.50
C ILE A 16 -0.44 -4.47 3.82
N PHE A 17 -0.56 -3.28 4.39
CA PHE A 17 -0.04 -2.05 3.78
C PHE A 17 1.49 -2.08 3.66
N PHE A 18 2.18 -2.59 4.67
CA PHE A 18 3.64 -2.69 4.64
C PHE A 18 4.13 -3.67 3.56
N VAL A 19 3.56 -4.87 3.52
CA VAL A 19 3.97 -5.91 2.58
C VAL A 19 3.61 -5.54 1.15
N PHE A 20 2.38 -5.07 0.88
CA PHE A 20 1.96 -4.66 -0.47
C PHE A 20 2.55 -3.33 -0.93
N GLY A 21 2.86 -2.42 0.01
CA GLY A 21 3.63 -1.22 -0.26
C GLY A 21 5.03 -1.56 -0.76
N ILE A 22 5.78 -2.41 -0.03
CA ILE A 22 7.10 -2.88 -0.45
C ILE A 22 7.02 -3.69 -1.74
N ALA A 23 6.10 -4.66 -1.83
CA ALA A 23 5.96 -5.49 -3.02
C ALA A 23 5.62 -4.67 -4.27
N GLY A 24 4.81 -3.62 -4.14
CA GLY A 24 4.52 -2.69 -5.22
C GLY A 24 5.70 -1.78 -5.57
N LEU A 25 6.49 -1.35 -4.59
CA LEU A 25 7.66 -0.48 -4.82
C LEU A 25 8.77 -1.20 -5.59
N PHE A 26 8.97 -2.48 -5.30
CA PHE A 26 9.93 -3.35 -5.99
C PHE A 26 9.31 -4.11 -7.18
N ASN A 27 8.04 -3.86 -7.49
CA ASN A 27 7.30 -4.49 -8.59
C ASN A 27 7.36 -6.04 -8.56
N LEU A 28 7.23 -6.62 -7.37
CA LEU A 28 7.36 -8.07 -7.11
C LEU A 28 6.13 -8.88 -7.55
N LEU A 29 5.06 -8.21 -7.96
CA LEU A 29 3.81 -8.83 -8.37
C LEU A 29 3.64 -8.69 -9.89
N PRO A 30 3.34 -9.78 -10.61
CA PRO A 30 3.08 -9.70 -12.04
C PRO A 30 1.79 -8.90 -12.30
N PRO A 31 1.73 -8.11 -13.37
CA PRO A 31 0.49 -7.48 -13.79
C PRO A 31 -0.55 -8.55 -14.15
N PRO A 32 -1.84 -8.32 -13.87
CA PRO A 32 -2.91 -9.24 -14.26
C PRO A 32 -3.02 -9.35 -15.79
N GLU A 33 -3.29 -10.56 -16.29
CA GLU A 33 -3.27 -10.86 -17.73
C GLU A 33 -4.46 -10.28 -18.51
N ASN A 34 -5.58 -9.98 -17.83
CA ASN A 34 -6.81 -9.49 -18.45
C ASN A 34 -7.18 -8.10 -17.93
N ILE A 35 -6.45 -7.08 -18.39
CA ILE A 35 -6.76 -5.67 -18.07
C ILE A 35 -7.65 -5.09 -19.18
N PRO A 36 -8.85 -4.60 -18.87
CA PRO A 36 -9.70 -3.87 -19.82
C PRO A 36 -8.96 -2.69 -20.46
N GLU A 37 -9.21 -2.44 -21.75
CA GLU A 37 -8.48 -1.44 -22.55
C GLU A 37 -8.56 -0.02 -21.96
N ASN A 38 -9.72 0.36 -21.44
CA ASN A 38 -9.93 1.65 -20.76
C ASN A 38 -9.10 1.77 -19.47
N MET A 39 -8.95 0.69 -18.71
CA MET A 39 -8.10 0.66 -17.50
C MET A 39 -6.62 0.73 -17.87
N MET A 40 -6.22 0.08 -18.97
CA MET A 40 -4.85 0.15 -19.47
C MET A 40 -4.49 1.58 -19.90
N ALA A 41 -5.36 2.28 -20.63
CA ALA A 41 -5.12 3.68 -21.02
C ALA A 41 -4.88 4.59 -19.80
N PHE A 42 -5.69 4.43 -18.74
CA PHE A 42 -5.53 5.17 -17.49
C PHE A 42 -4.21 4.84 -16.76
N MET A 43 -3.91 3.54 -16.60
CA MET A 43 -2.66 3.09 -15.96
C MET A 43 -1.42 3.59 -16.70
N THR A 44 -1.45 3.58 -18.03
CA THR A 44 -0.33 4.07 -18.85
C THR A 44 -0.11 5.57 -18.64
N GLY A 45 -1.19 6.36 -18.55
CA GLY A 45 -1.12 7.79 -18.21
C GLY A 45 -0.53 8.03 -16.82
N LEU A 46 -0.92 7.25 -15.81
CA LEU A 46 -0.35 7.33 -14.46
C LEU A 46 1.13 6.93 -14.44
N MET A 47 1.53 5.89 -15.17
CA MET A 47 2.93 5.46 -15.27
C MET A 47 3.80 6.52 -15.93
N ALA A 48 3.28 7.26 -16.91
CA ALA A 48 3.99 8.34 -17.58
C ALA A 48 4.43 9.45 -16.63
N THR A 49 3.73 9.65 -15.51
CA THR A 49 4.10 10.65 -14.48
C THR A 49 5.37 10.28 -13.71
N LYS A 50 5.77 9.01 -13.66
CA LYS A 50 6.93 8.44 -12.97
C LYS A 50 7.01 8.64 -11.44
N TYR A 51 6.39 9.67 -10.87
CA TYR A 51 6.39 9.93 -9.42
C TYR A 51 5.23 9.26 -8.70
N PHE A 52 4.10 9.02 -9.39
CA PHE A 52 2.86 8.60 -8.75
C PHE A 52 2.98 7.25 -8.03
N PHE A 53 3.48 6.21 -8.71
CA PHE A 53 3.58 4.88 -8.12
C PHE A 53 4.63 4.78 -7.00
N PRO A 54 5.84 5.36 -7.13
CA PRO A 54 6.78 5.44 -6.02
C PRO A 54 6.23 6.20 -4.82
N LEU A 55 5.53 7.31 -5.05
CA LEU A 55 4.90 8.08 -3.97
C LEU A 55 3.79 7.28 -3.29
N LEU A 56 2.89 6.67 -4.08
CA LEU A 56 1.77 5.88 -3.60
C LEU A 56 2.25 4.69 -2.76
N LYS A 57 3.15 3.87 -3.32
CA LYS A 57 3.66 2.66 -2.65
C LYS A 57 4.62 2.96 -1.52
N GLY A 58 5.41 4.03 -1.64
CA GLY A 58 6.23 4.54 -0.55
C GLY A 58 5.37 4.98 0.64
N THR A 59 4.29 5.72 0.39
CA THR A 59 3.35 6.14 1.44
C THR A 59 2.66 4.93 2.08
N GLU A 60 2.19 3.98 1.27
CA GLU A 60 1.56 2.74 1.76
C GLU A 60 2.51 1.95 2.69
N ALA A 61 3.78 1.81 2.29
CA ALA A 61 4.79 1.15 3.11
C ALA A 61 5.09 1.92 4.41
N ILE A 62 5.25 3.24 4.35
CA ILE A 62 5.53 4.07 5.53
C ILE A 62 4.36 4.01 6.52
N CYS A 63 3.13 4.19 6.05
CA CYS A 63 1.92 4.09 6.89
C CYS A 63 1.78 2.68 7.48
N GLY A 64 2.03 1.63 6.69
CA GLY A 64 2.06 0.25 7.19
C GLY A 64 3.07 0.04 8.32
N ALA A 65 4.29 0.57 8.17
CA ALA A 65 5.32 0.50 9.20
C ALA A 65 4.94 1.28 10.49
N LEU A 66 4.29 2.44 10.34
CA LEU A 66 3.79 3.23 11.46
C LEU A 66 2.68 2.49 12.23
N LEU A 67 1.72 1.89 11.52
CA LEU A 67 0.67 1.06 12.11
C LEU A 67 1.23 -0.15 12.87
N LEU A 68 2.26 -0.81 12.32
CA LEU A 68 2.93 -1.95 12.95
C LEU A 68 3.73 -1.56 14.19
N SER A 69 4.51 -0.47 14.10
CA SER A 69 5.30 0.04 15.23
C SER A 69 4.44 0.63 16.35
N GLY A 70 3.17 0.94 16.07
CA GLY A 70 2.29 1.62 17.02
C GLY A 70 2.65 3.09 17.25
N ALA A 71 3.52 3.65 16.41
CA ALA A 71 3.82 5.08 16.38
C ALA A 71 2.79 5.81 15.50
N PHE A 72 2.34 6.99 15.93
CA PHE A 72 1.43 7.84 15.16
C PHE A 72 0.13 7.15 14.69
N VAL A 73 -0.38 6.15 15.41
CA VAL A 73 -1.63 5.43 15.08
C VAL A 73 -2.85 6.34 14.79
N PRO A 74 -3.03 7.52 15.42
CA PRO A 74 -4.11 8.44 15.05
C PRO A 74 -3.92 9.12 13.68
N LEU A 75 -2.70 9.11 13.13
CA LEU A 75 -2.30 9.80 11.90
C LEU A 75 -1.95 8.82 10.76
N ALA A 76 -1.82 7.53 11.06
CA ALA A 76 -1.42 6.47 10.14
C ALA A 76 -2.61 5.60 9.72
#